data_AF-A0A968Z8W4-F1
#
_entry.id   AF-A0A968Z8W4-F1
#
_cell.length_a   1.000
_cell.length_b   1.000
_cell.length_c   1.000
_cell.angle_alpha   90.00
_cell.angle_beta   90.00
_cell.angle_gamma   90.00
#
_symmetry.space_group_name_H-M   'P 1'
#
loop_
_entity.id
_entity.type
_entity.pdbx_description
1 polymer ?
#
loop_
_entity_poly.entity_id
_entity_poly.type
_entity_poly.pdbx_seq_one_letter_code
_entity_poly.pdbx_strand_id
1 'polypeptide(L)'
;MSNFTKATIIKTTETMSKYYSKKRLGELLEDAGLVSPAQIEIALQDQTIYADMRIGEILALRGWLKQETADFFVDKLPTIKKQPNKKPLGIYLKEAALLDESQIKALLAEQIRMTAPRVRFGKLVVLKGLLKQNTIDFFLDNLSARAEQDKVYISQTVLKTLTNHPFQK
;
A
#
# COMPACT_ATOMS: atom_id res chain seq x y z
N MET A 1 -15.31 -18.49 21.35
CA MET A 1 -15.11 -17.62 20.17
C MET A 1 -15.09 -16.18 20.64
N SER A 2 -13.93 -15.53 20.58
CA SER A 2 -13.67 -14.24 21.25
C SER A 2 -14.37 -13.09 20.55
N ASN A 3 -15.26 -12.40 21.27
CA ASN A 3 -15.89 -11.16 20.85
C ASN A 3 -14.90 -10.00 21.04
N PHE A 4 -14.15 -9.66 19.99
CA PHE A 4 -13.36 -8.42 20.00
C PHE A 4 -14.29 -7.23 19.79
N THR A 5 -14.59 -6.51 20.87
CA THR A 5 -15.46 -5.33 20.88
C THR A 5 -14.85 -4.19 20.06
N LYS A 6 -15.69 -3.41 19.35
CA LYS A 6 -15.31 -2.28 18.48
C LYS A 6 -14.32 -1.29 19.13
N ALA A 7 -14.40 -1.08 20.45
CA ALA A 7 -13.50 -0.21 21.20
C ALA A 7 -12.04 -0.75 21.29
N THR A 8 -11.86 -2.07 21.31
CA THR A 8 -10.52 -2.70 21.31
C THR A 8 -9.85 -2.55 19.96
N ILE A 9 -10.60 -2.72 18.86
CA ILE A 9 -10.09 -2.57 17.49
C ILE A 9 -9.65 -1.12 17.22
N ILE A 10 -10.46 -0.14 17.63
CA ILE A 10 -10.14 1.29 17.46
C ILE A 10 -8.83 1.65 18.19
N LYS A 11 -8.66 1.23 19.44
CA LYS A 11 -7.43 1.47 20.23
C LYS A 11 -6.18 0.83 19.61
N THR A 12 -6.28 -0.37 19.04
CA THR A 12 -5.16 -1.03 18.34
C THR A 12 -4.78 -0.31 17.06
N THR A 13 -5.76 0.12 16.26
CA THR A 13 -5.50 0.89 15.02
C THR A 13 -4.88 2.26 15.29
N GLU A 14 -5.29 2.93 16.36
CA GLU A 14 -4.73 4.22 16.77
C GLU A 14 -3.27 4.07 17.26
N THR A 15 -2.98 2.98 17.97
CA THR A 15 -1.63 2.63 18.45
C THR A 15 -0.69 2.33 17.28
N MET A 16 -1.14 1.57 16.27
CA MET A 16 -0.35 1.29 15.07
C MET A 16 -0.16 2.53 14.20
N SER A 17 -1.18 3.40 14.13
CA SER A 17 -1.05 4.67 13.42
C SER A 17 0.01 5.58 14.04
N LYS A 18 0.07 5.66 15.38
CA LYS A 18 1.09 6.42 16.12
C LYS A 18 2.48 5.78 16.01
N TYR A 19 2.55 4.46 15.87
CA TYR A 19 3.79 3.73 15.66
C TYR A 19 4.47 4.11 14.33
N TYR A 20 3.71 4.21 13.24
CA TYR A 20 4.27 4.55 11.92
C TYR A 20 4.68 6.02 11.77
N SER A 21 4.15 6.96 12.56
CA SER A 21 4.47 8.39 12.42
C SER A 21 5.86 8.79 12.93
N LYS A 22 6.60 7.86 13.54
CA LYS A 22 7.97 8.09 14.04
C LYS A 22 9.02 7.30 13.27
N LYS A 23 8.60 6.42 12.35
CA LYS A 23 9.50 5.54 11.61
C LYS A 23 10.24 6.28 10.51
N ARG A 24 11.49 5.87 10.29
CA ARG A 24 12.29 6.31 9.14
C ARG A 24 11.79 5.62 7.87
N LEU A 25 12.11 6.20 6.71
CA LEU A 25 11.68 5.66 5.41
C LEU A 25 12.06 4.17 5.23
N GLY A 26 13.30 3.80 5.58
CA GLY A 26 13.76 2.40 5.50
C GLY A 26 12.89 1.44 6.31
N GLU A 27 12.56 1.79 7.55
CA GLU A 27 11.72 0.95 8.42
C GLU A 27 10.29 0.79 7.87
N LEU A 28 9.71 1.85 7.28
CA LEU A 28 8.39 1.77 6.65
C LEU A 28 8.39 0.86 5.42
N LEU A 29 9.44 0.92 4.60
CA LEU A 29 9.59 0.09 3.42
C LEU A 29 9.85 -1.38 3.79
N GLU A 30 10.58 -1.62 4.88
CA GLU A 30 10.80 -2.96 5.47
C GLU A 30 9.48 -3.55 5.99
N ASP A 31 8.72 -2.79 6.79
CA ASP A 31 7.41 -3.22 7.30
C ASP A 31 6.46 -3.60 6.15
N ALA A 32 6.51 -2.83 5.05
CA ALA A 32 5.74 -3.10 3.84
C ALA A 32 6.28 -4.28 3.02
N GLY A 33 7.40 -4.89 3.41
CA GLY A 33 8.05 -6.00 2.71
C GLY A 33 8.62 -5.64 1.33
N LEU A 34 8.82 -4.35 1.07
CA LEU A 34 9.30 -3.80 -0.20
C LEU A 34 10.83 -3.82 -0.30
N VAL A 35 11.51 -3.73 0.84
CA VAL A 35 12.97 -3.88 0.95
C VAL A 35 13.31 -4.77 2.14
N SER A 36 14.49 -5.39 2.12
CA SER A 36 15.00 -6.19 3.23
C SER A 36 15.90 -5.38 4.17
N PRO A 37 16.13 -5.84 5.41
CA PRO A 37 17.10 -5.22 6.32
C PRO A 37 18.50 -5.10 5.70
N ALA A 38 18.94 -6.13 4.99
CA ALA A 38 20.25 -6.13 4.32
C ALA A 38 20.32 -5.08 3.20
N GLN A 39 19.23 -4.88 2.43
CA GLN A 39 19.16 -3.81 1.43
C GLN A 39 19.21 -2.42 2.08
N ILE A 40 18.55 -2.24 3.23
CA ILE A 40 18.62 -0.99 3.99
C ILE A 40 20.04 -0.74 4.49
N GLU A 41 20.70 -1.76 5.05
CA GLU A 41 22.08 -1.63 5.54
C GLU A 41 23.04 -1.22 4.43
N ILE A 42 22.97 -1.88 3.27
CA ILE A 42 23.81 -1.52 2.12
C ILE A 42 23.49 -0.11 1.64
N ALA A 43 22.21 0.27 1.53
CA ALA A 43 21.83 1.62 1.10
C ALA A 43 22.31 2.70 2.08
N LEU A 44 22.35 2.41 3.39
CA LEU A 44 22.92 3.30 4.41
C LEU A 44 24.43 3.40 4.27
N GLN A 45 25.13 2.32 3.94
CA GLN A 45 26.57 2.35 3.65
C GLN A 45 26.86 3.23 2.44
N ASP A 46 26.09 3.08 1.35
CA ASP A 46 26.26 3.92 0.16
C ASP A 46 25.96 5.38 0.44
N GLN A 47 25.01 5.67 1.34
CA GLN A 47 24.70 7.04 1.72
C GLN A 47 25.89 7.74 2.38
N THR A 48 26.83 7.00 2.98
CA THR A 48 28.08 7.59 3.48
C THR A 48 29.03 8.01 2.36
N ILE A 49 28.92 7.39 1.18
CA ILE A 49 29.72 7.68 -0.02
C ILE A 49 29.03 8.78 -0.85
N TYR A 50 27.71 8.67 -1.02
CA TYR A 50 26.86 9.60 -1.74
C TYR A 50 26.05 10.44 -0.75
N ALA A 51 26.74 11.31 0.00
CA ALA A 51 26.16 12.06 1.12
C ALA A 51 24.93 12.91 0.75
N ASP A 52 24.83 13.36 -0.51
CA ASP A 52 23.72 14.18 -0.99
C ASP A 52 22.47 13.35 -1.35
N MET A 53 22.60 12.03 -1.48
CA MET A 53 21.49 11.14 -1.85
C MET A 53 20.70 10.68 -0.63
N ARG A 54 19.38 10.67 -0.76
CA ARG A 54 18.46 10.09 0.21
C ARG A 54 18.40 8.58 0.04
N ILE A 55 18.12 7.87 1.13
CA ILE A 55 18.03 6.39 1.11
C ILE A 55 17.05 5.88 0.04
N GLY A 56 15.93 6.57 -0.20
CA GLY A 56 14.97 6.19 -1.25
C GLY A 56 15.56 6.26 -2.66
N GLU A 57 16.38 7.28 -2.93
CA GLU A 57 17.06 7.45 -4.21
C GLU A 57 18.15 6.39 -4.40
N ILE A 58 18.86 6.03 -3.34
CA ILE A 58 19.87 4.96 -3.37
C ILE A 58 19.23 3.59 -3.62
N LEU A 59 18.12 3.28 -2.93
CA LEU A 59 17.34 2.06 -3.15
C LEU A 59 16.84 1.97 -4.60
N ALA A 60 16.44 3.11 -5.18
CA ALA A 60 16.03 3.20 -6.58
C ALA A 60 17.19 3.06 -7.57
N LEU A 61 18.31 3.74 -7.31
CA LEU A 61 19.55 3.65 -8.10
C LEU A 61 20.05 2.20 -8.19
N ARG A 62 19.91 1.42 -7.12
CA ARG A 62 20.27 -0.01 -7.08
C ARG A 62 19.23 -0.94 -7.73
N GLY A 63 18.08 -0.42 -8.15
CA GLY A 63 17.01 -1.20 -8.76
C GLY A 63 16.22 -2.07 -7.77
N TRP A 64 16.34 -1.83 -6.45
CA TRP A 64 15.60 -2.58 -5.44
C TRP A 64 14.19 -2.06 -5.20
N LEU A 65 13.97 -0.79 -5.52
CA LEU A 65 12.69 -0.11 -5.38
C LEU A 65 12.50 0.81 -6.59
N LYS A 66 11.26 1.13 -6.96
CA LYS A 66 11.02 2.23 -7.90
C LYS A 66 11.11 3.58 -7.18
N GLN A 67 11.62 4.61 -7.84
CA GLN A 67 11.68 5.96 -7.26
C GLN A 67 10.28 6.44 -6.84
N GLU A 68 9.28 6.20 -7.68
CA GLU A 68 7.88 6.58 -7.42
C GLU A 68 7.31 5.89 -6.18
N THR A 69 7.77 4.67 -5.88
CA THR A 69 7.39 3.98 -4.64
C THR A 69 8.03 4.66 -3.44
N ALA A 70 9.31 5.05 -3.50
CA ALA A 70 9.96 5.81 -2.43
C ALA A 70 9.26 7.15 -2.20
N ASP A 71 9.00 7.91 -3.27
CA ASP A 71 8.34 9.21 -3.24
C ASP A 71 6.92 9.09 -2.64
N PHE A 72 6.17 8.05 -3.00
CA PHE A 72 4.86 7.80 -2.41
C PHE A 72 4.92 7.66 -0.88
N PHE A 73 5.90 6.93 -0.35
CA PHE A 73 6.05 6.71 1.09
C PHE A 73 6.44 7.99 1.84
N VAL A 74 7.20 8.88 1.20
CA VAL A 74 7.61 10.16 1.80
C VAL A 74 6.50 11.20 1.71
N ASP A 75 5.93 11.40 0.52
CA ASP A 75 5.09 12.55 0.24
C ASP A 75 3.60 12.25 0.42
N LYS A 76 3.14 11.09 -0.04
CA LYS A 76 1.71 10.77 -0.07
C LYS A 76 1.23 10.05 1.17
N LEU A 77 1.94 9.00 1.60
CA LEU A 77 1.52 8.14 2.71
C LEU A 77 1.16 8.93 4.00
N PRO A 78 1.94 9.96 4.43
CA PRO A 78 1.59 10.75 5.62
C PRO A 78 0.29 11.54 5.48
N THR A 79 -0.07 11.95 4.25
CA THR A 79 -1.27 12.75 3.99
C THR A 79 -2.54 11.92 3.99
N ILE A 80 -2.44 10.63 3.63
CA ILE A 80 -3.60 9.75 3.48
C ILE A 80 -4.39 9.70 4.79
N LYS A 81 -3.72 9.64 5.95
CA LYS A 81 -4.36 9.60 7.28
C LYS A 81 -5.36 10.73 7.52
N LYS A 82 -5.10 11.92 6.97
CA LYS A 82 -5.94 13.12 7.13
C LYS A 82 -7.12 13.20 6.16
N GLN A 83 -7.17 12.34 5.15
CA GLN A 83 -8.25 12.34 4.16
C GLN A 83 -9.52 11.69 4.76
N PRO A 84 -10.67 12.39 4.74
CA PRO A 84 -11.92 11.88 5.29
C PRO A 84 -12.46 10.69 4.49
N ASN A 85 -12.21 10.65 3.18
CA ASN A 85 -12.65 9.58 2.28
C ASN A 85 -11.43 8.88 1.68
N LYS A 86 -11.16 7.65 2.12
CA LYS A 86 -10.07 6.84 1.58
C LYS A 86 -10.43 6.31 0.21
N LYS A 87 -9.46 6.30 -0.70
CA LYS A 87 -9.60 5.67 -2.03
C LYS A 87 -9.56 4.13 -1.89
N PRO A 88 -10.02 3.37 -2.90
CA PRO A 88 -9.86 1.92 -2.91
C PRO A 88 -8.38 1.50 -2.86
N LEU A 89 -8.09 0.34 -2.26
CA LEU A 89 -6.72 -0.19 -2.12
C LEU A 89 -5.94 -0.17 -3.46
N GLY A 90 -6.58 -0.60 -4.55
CA GLY A 90 -5.94 -0.63 -5.87
C GLY A 90 -5.44 0.74 -6.36
N ILE A 91 -6.07 1.84 -5.97
CA ILE A 91 -5.58 3.19 -6.29
C ILE A 91 -4.28 3.49 -5.56
N TYR A 92 -4.20 3.19 -4.27
CA TYR A 92 -2.98 3.45 -3.52
C TYR A 92 -1.83 2.58 -4.00
N LEU A 93 -2.10 1.31 -4.37
CA LEU A 93 -1.10 0.44 -4.99
C LEU A 93 -0.64 0.96 -6.36
N LYS A 94 -1.54 1.57 -7.15
CA LYS A 94 -1.18 2.27 -8.41
C LYS A 94 -0.33 3.50 -8.16
N GLU A 95 -0.77 4.37 -7.25
CA GLU A 95 -0.06 5.61 -6.92
C GLU A 95 1.33 5.35 -6.31
N ALA A 96 1.53 4.20 -5.67
CA ALA A 96 2.83 3.74 -5.18
C ALA A 96 3.66 2.98 -6.23
N ALA A 97 3.22 2.93 -7.50
CA ALA A 97 3.84 2.19 -8.61
C ALA A 97 4.04 0.67 -8.36
N LEU A 98 3.28 0.10 -7.42
CA LEU A 98 3.30 -1.33 -7.06
C LEU A 98 2.41 -2.17 -7.96
N LEU A 99 1.37 -1.56 -8.52
CA LEU A 99 0.55 -2.15 -9.58
C LEU A 99 0.33 -1.13 -10.69
N ASP A 100 0.24 -1.58 -11.93
CA ASP A 100 -0.20 -0.73 -13.02
C ASP A 100 -1.71 -0.87 -13.29
N GLU A 101 -2.23 -0.02 -14.18
CA GLU A 101 -3.64 -0.01 -14.52
C GLU A 101 -4.11 -1.28 -15.23
N SER A 102 -3.25 -1.90 -16.04
CA SER A 102 -3.57 -3.15 -16.74
C SER A 102 -3.72 -4.30 -15.75
N GLN A 103 -2.82 -4.40 -14.78
CA GLN A 103 -2.86 -5.39 -13.70
C GLN A 103 -4.13 -5.21 -12.86
N ILE A 104 -4.48 -3.97 -12.49
CA ILE A 104 -5.71 -3.68 -11.74
C ILE A 104 -6.95 -4.08 -12.54
N LYS A 105 -7.04 -3.72 -13.82
CA LYS A 105 -8.17 -4.08 -14.68
C LYS A 105 -8.31 -5.61 -14.81
N ALA A 106 -7.20 -6.32 -15.01
CA ALA A 106 -7.20 -7.78 -15.11
C ALA A 106 -7.71 -8.44 -13.82
N LEU A 107 -7.21 -8.00 -12.67
CA LEU A 107 -7.64 -8.48 -11.34
C LEU A 107 -9.13 -8.23 -11.10
N LEU A 108 -9.64 -7.04 -11.43
CA LEU A 108 -11.05 -6.69 -11.24
C LEU A 108 -11.96 -7.51 -12.17
N ALA A 109 -11.57 -7.68 -13.42
CA ALA A 109 -12.31 -8.50 -14.38
C ALA A 109 -12.39 -9.97 -13.92
N GLU A 110 -11.29 -10.50 -13.39
CA GLU A 110 -11.26 -11.84 -12.82
C GLU A 110 -12.14 -11.97 -11.58
N GLN A 111 -12.04 -11.02 -10.64
CA GLN A 111 -12.84 -11.00 -9.42
C GLN A 111 -14.35 -11.03 -9.71
N ILE A 112 -14.80 -10.39 -10.79
CA ILE A 112 -16.21 -10.38 -11.22
C ILE A 112 -16.64 -11.73 -11.78
N ARG A 113 -15.75 -12.44 -12.50
CA ARG A 113 -16.05 -13.74 -13.12
C ARG A 113 -16.13 -14.89 -12.11
N MET A 114 -15.56 -14.73 -10.91
CA MET A 114 -15.61 -15.77 -9.87
C MET A 114 -17.02 -15.87 -9.25
N THR A 115 -17.72 -16.97 -9.53
CA THR A 115 -19.01 -17.32 -8.91
C THR A 115 -18.81 -17.80 -7.47
N ALA A 116 -18.96 -16.87 -6.53
CA ALA A 116 -19.13 -17.03 -5.07
C ALA A 116 -18.11 -17.87 -4.26
N PRO A 117 -17.62 -17.39 -3.10
CA PRO A 117 -17.67 -16.00 -2.61
C PRO A 117 -16.65 -15.12 -3.36
N ARG A 118 -16.98 -13.82 -3.55
CA ARG A 118 -16.05 -12.86 -4.17
C ARG A 118 -14.77 -12.75 -3.33
N VAL A 119 -13.65 -13.16 -3.89
CA VAL A 119 -12.32 -13.01 -3.28
C VAL A 119 -12.00 -11.53 -3.13
N ARG A 120 -11.47 -11.10 -1.97
CA ARG A 120 -11.08 -9.70 -1.75
C ARG A 120 -9.94 -9.29 -2.69
N PHE A 121 -9.95 -8.05 -3.19
CA PHE A 121 -8.94 -7.56 -4.14
C PHE A 121 -7.50 -7.79 -3.65
N GLY A 122 -7.19 -7.40 -2.40
CA GLY A 122 -5.85 -7.61 -1.82
C GLY A 122 -5.45 -9.10 -1.76
N LYS A 123 -6.40 -9.99 -1.42
CA LYS A 123 -6.15 -11.45 -1.46
C LYS A 123 -5.85 -11.93 -2.87
N LEU A 124 -6.58 -11.41 -3.88
CA LEU A 124 -6.34 -11.76 -5.27
C LEU A 124 -4.95 -11.29 -5.75
N VAL A 125 -4.51 -10.10 -5.37
CA VAL A 125 -3.16 -9.58 -5.67
C VAL A 125 -2.07 -10.55 -5.15
N VAL A 126 -2.22 -11.03 -3.92
CA VAL A 126 -1.28 -12.00 -3.30
C VAL A 126 -1.33 -13.35 -3.99
N LEU A 127 -2.53 -13.86 -4.27
CA LEU A 127 -2.71 -15.15 -4.97
C LEU A 127 -2.11 -15.15 -6.38
N LYS A 128 -2.05 -13.99 -7.03
CA LYS A 128 -1.40 -13.82 -8.34
C LYS A 128 0.11 -13.62 -8.27
N GLY A 129 0.68 -13.58 -7.06
CA GLY A 129 2.11 -13.36 -6.85
C GLY A 129 2.59 -11.95 -7.21
N LEU A 130 1.66 -10.99 -7.40
CA LEU A 130 2.01 -9.63 -7.81
C LEU A 130 2.62 -8.84 -6.65
N LEU A 131 2.11 -9.04 -5.43
CA LEU A 131 2.64 -8.44 -4.21
C LEU A 131 2.60 -9.44 -3.05
N LYS A 132 3.46 -9.23 -2.05
CA LYS A 132 3.47 -10.03 -0.82
C LYS A 132 2.29 -9.67 0.09
N GLN A 133 1.90 -10.62 0.95
CA GLN A 133 0.86 -10.39 1.96
C GLN A 133 1.20 -9.20 2.87
N ASN A 134 2.45 -9.08 3.33
CA ASN A 134 2.90 -7.99 4.19
C ASN A 134 2.70 -6.61 3.55
N THR A 135 2.91 -6.49 2.23
CA THR A 135 2.65 -5.24 1.50
C THR A 135 1.18 -4.88 1.54
N ILE A 136 0.30 -5.86 1.31
CA ILE A 136 -1.15 -5.63 1.40
C ILE A 136 -1.56 -5.24 2.82
N ASP A 137 -1.08 -5.96 3.83
CA ASP A 137 -1.40 -5.69 5.23
C ASP A 137 -0.94 -4.30 5.67
N PHE A 138 0.28 -3.90 5.28
CA PHE A 138 0.81 -2.56 5.55
C PHE A 138 -0.12 -1.45 5.02
N PHE A 139 -0.57 -1.56 3.77
CA PHE A 139 -1.49 -0.58 3.21
C PHE A 139 -2.84 -0.63 3.94
N LEU A 140 -3.41 -1.81 4.18
CA LEU A 140 -4.70 -1.92 4.87
C LEU A 140 -4.69 -1.31 6.28
N ASP A 141 -3.60 -1.52 7.02
CA ASP A 141 -3.40 -0.95 8.35
C ASP A 141 -3.23 0.57 8.30
N ASN A 142 -2.48 1.10 7.33
CA ASN A 142 -2.27 2.55 7.18
C ASN A 142 -3.47 3.31 6.59
N LEU A 143 -4.37 2.60 5.91
CA LEU A 143 -5.62 3.16 5.40
C LEU A 143 -6.74 3.19 6.46
N SER A 144 -6.51 2.67 7.67
CA SER A 144 -7.56 2.43 8.69
C SER A 144 -8.71 1.57 8.17
N ALA A 145 -8.45 0.78 7.12
CA ALA A 145 -9.51 0.07 6.40
C ALA A 145 -9.96 -1.18 7.15
N ARG A 146 -9.17 -1.69 8.11
CA ARG A 146 -9.43 -3.00 8.74
C ARG A 146 -10.80 -3.12 9.44
N ALA A 147 -11.40 -2.01 9.87
CA ALA A 147 -12.75 -1.96 10.45
C ALA A 147 -13.86 -1.58 9.44
N GLU A 148 -13.54 -0.86 8.35
CA GLU A 148 -14.49 -0.51 7.27
C GLU A 148 -14.57 -1.59 6.17
N GLN A 149 -13.58 -2.48 6.08
CA GLN A 149 -13.51 -3.57 5.10
C GLN A 149 -14.46 -4.74 5.39
N ASP A 150 -15.17 -4.73 6.51
CA ASP A 150 -16.35 -5.59 6.67
C ASP A 150 -17.53 -5.12 5.80
N LYS A 151 -17.45 -3.92 5.18
CA LYS A 151 -18.52 -3.38 4.31
C LYS A 151 -18.10 -2.86 2.94
N VAL A 152 -16.82 -2.70 2.59
CA VAL A 152 -16.44 -2.11 1.30
C VAL A 152 -16.36 -3.15 0.18
N TYR A 153 -17.53 -3.49 -0.35
CA TYR A 153 -17.68 -3.99 -1.71
C TYR A 153 -17.37 -2.83 -2.67
N ILE A 154 -16.41 -3.01 -3.58
CA ILE A 154 -16.16 -2.02 -4.63
C ILE A 154 -17.39 -2.01 -5.56
N SER A 155 -18.25 -1.02 -5.41
CA SER A 155 -19.44 -0.83 -6.25
C SER A 155 -19.03 -0.46 -7.69
N GLN A 156 -19.91 -0.75 -8.65
CA GLN A 156 -19.72 -0.42 -10.08
C GLN A 156 -19.34 1.06 -10.33
N THR A 157 -19.71 1.95 -9.42
CA THR A 157 -19.38 3.38 -9.46
C THR A 157 -17.89 3.65 -9.34
N VAL A 158 -17.19 2.86 -8.52
CA VAL A 158 -15.74 2.98 -8.33
C VAL A 158 -14.98 2.41 -9.53
N LEU A 159 -15.48 1.32 -10.14
CA LEU A 159 -14.97 0.80 -11.40
C LEU A 159 -15.02 1.84 -12.52
N LYS A 160 -16.10 2.64 -12.60
CA LYS A 160 -16.23 3.71 -13.60
C LYS A 160 -15.26 4.86 -13.37
N THR A 161 -14.99 5.27 -12.13
CA THR A 161 -13.99 6.32 -11.86
C THR A 161 -12.55 5.84 -12.08
N LEU A 162 -12.28 4.54 -11.90
CA LEU A 162 -10.99 3.91 -12.22
C LEU A 162 -10.70 3.85 -13.72
N THR A 163 -11.73 3.79 -14.57
CA THR A 163 -11.57 3.62 -16.02
C THR A 163 -11.77 4.91 -16.82
N ASN A 164 -12.39 5.96 -16.23
CA ASN A 164 -12.85 7.14 -16.97
C ASN A 164 -12.18 8.47 -16.57
N HIS A 165 -10.96 8.47 -16.02
CA HIS A 165 -10.17 9.72 -15.97
C HIS A 165 -9.27 9.80 -17.21
N PRO A 166 -9.67 10.53 -18.27
CA PRO A 166 -8.69 11.04 -19.22
C PRO A 166 -7.85 12.09 -18.48
N PHE A 167 -6.53 11.92 -18.52
CA PHE A 167 -5.59 12.96 -18.13
C PHE A 167 -5.96 14.24 -18.88
N GLN A 168 -6.39 15.27 -18.16
CA GLN A 168 -6.34 16.62 -18.70
C GLN A 168 -4.85 16.97 -18.86
N LYS A 169 -4.50 17.41 -20.08
CA LYS A 169 -3.16 17.86 -20.46
C LYS A 169 -2.64 18.94 -19.53
#